data_AF-A0A7S0XC34-F1
#
_entry.id   AF-A0A7S0XC34-F1
#
_cell.length_a   1.000
_cell.length_b   1.000
_cell.length_c   1.000
_cell.angle_alpha   90.00
_cell.angle_beta   90.00
_cell.angle_gamma   90.00
#
_symmetry.space_group_name_H-M   'P 1'
#
loop_
_entity.id
_entity.type
_entity.pdbx_description
1 polymer ?
#
loop_
_entity_poly.entity_id
_entity_poly.type
_entity_poly.pdbx_seq_one_letter_code
_entity_poly.pdbx_strand_id
1 'polypeptide(L)'
;DNNITFEKDNNDNEDLSYSDLMSLILPSGSRPSQLSIGFNGKIFDGWVRQPSPCCAAAVLASAINALGGLHRNDELAIGYNHVVDIYINIFIEMIDRKKQTYARKLGCNLSSLEKILELLDNKLNEEKSIKNKIKNKYTKKSIKTHLISIINDSNATIDPIVSSDKSEFTIPSAEDLFKEMLSTSTNKEDEENENIEDDENIDNINDQPIDFIGSKKKQSLQSAVEASVWDWLEDLLVILKNISGLRKLQSVNPSTTAVGNWGVVQALNKLSELKGLNSSISISLYMGKKTKGTKVEYVVNKSDNIDIIDKQWDAIKTQIDRSDTVLVFHLTNHYALLFAYREWILNGEHHREVLTARRGQRPTAWISFHEVRDILIGWEGYKIMTIKRIVSEEEVRNNKLNNL
;
A
#
# COMPACT_ATOMS: atom_id res chain seq x y z
N ASP A 1 9.42 1.08 24.69
CA ASP A 1 10.40 1.01 23.58
C ASP A 1 10.44 -0.39 22.99
N ASN A 2 9.44 -0.77 22.20
CA ASN A 2 9.66 -1.73 21.13
C ASN A 2 10.31 -0.92 20.01
N ASN A 3 11.63 -0.72 20.07
CA ASN A 3 12.38 -0.26 18.91
C ASN A 3 12.16 -1.34 17.85
N ILE A 4 11.16 -1.13 16.98
CA ILE A 4 11.07 -1.84 15.71
C ILE A 4 12.27 -1.34 14.93
N THR A 5 13.42 -1.96 15.17
CA THR A 5 14.62 -1.76 14.37
C THR A 5 14.22 -2.25 12.99
N PHE A 6 13.83 -1.31 12.12
CA PHE A 6 13.62 -1.61 10.71
C PHE A 6 14.98 -2.02 10.16
N GLU A 7 15.20 -3.34 10.13
CA GLU A 7 16.48 -3.91 9.77
C GLU A 7 16.65 -3.76 8.25
N LYS A 8 17.66 -2.97 7.88
CA LYS A 8 18.08 -2.78 6.49
C LYS A 8 18.72 -4.08 6.01
N ASP A 9 18.61 -4.37 4.71
CA ASP A 9 19.42 -5.43 4.12
C ASP A 9 20.91 -5.15 4.44
N ASN A 10 21.68 -6.20 4.72
CA ASN A 10 23.11 -6.09 4.95
C ASN A 10 23.89 -5.84 3.64
N ASN A 11 25.17 -5.48 3.73
CA ASN A 11 26.05 -5.23 2.57
C ASN A 11 26.73 -6.51 2.04
N ASP A 12 26.24 -7.70 2.41
CA ASP A 12 26.84 -8.96 2.01
C ASP A 12 26.69 -9.19 0.50
N ASN A 13 27.49 -10.11 -0.05
CA ASN A 13 27.36 -10.47 -1.46
C ASN A 13 25.93 -10.93 -1.77
N GLU A 14 25.31 -10.23 -2.71
CA GLU A 14 23.90 -10.36 -3.05
C GLU A 14 23.65 -11.52 -4.01
N ASP A 15 24.65 -11.86 -4.82
CA ASP A 15 24.60 -13.00 -5.73
C ASP A 15 24.83 -14.29 -4.95
N LEU A 16 23.87 -15.20 -5.05
CA LEU A 16 24.00 -16.55 -4.52
C LEU A 16 24.79 -17.38 -5.54
N SER A 17 25.91 -17.96 -5.11
CA SER A 17 26.53 -19.01 -5.91
C SER A 17 25.54 -20.19 -6.05
N TYR A 18 25.73 -21.05 -7.06
CA TYR A 18 24.88 -22.24 -7.19
C TYR A 18 24.86 -23.09 -5.91
N SER A 19 26.01 -23.21 -5.22
CA SER A 19 26.11 -23.93 -3.95
C SER A 19 25.31 -23.25 -2.84
N ASP A 20 25.36 -21.92 -2.75
CA ASP A 20 24.60 -21.16 -1.76
C ASP A 20 23.10 -21.22 -2.05
N LEU A 21 22.71 -21.15 -3.32
CA LEU A 21 21.32 -21.31 -3.75
C LEU A 21 20.79 -22.70 -3.40
N MET A 22 21.54 -23.76 -3.68
CA MET A 22 21.14 -25.12 -3.31
C MET A 22 21.07 -25.32 -1.79
N SER A 23 22.02 -24.72 -1.05
CA SER A 23 22.02 -24.75 0.42
C SER A 23 20.82 -23.99 1.00
N LEU A 24 20.45 -22.88 0.37
CA LEU A 24 19.27 -22.10 0.73
C LEU A 24 17.99 -22.89 0.44
N ILE A 25 17.91 -23.58 -0.70
CA ILE A 25 16.67 -24.19 -1.17
C ILE A 25 16.39 -25.55 -0.51
N LEU A 26 17.43 -26.36 -0.26
CA LEU A 26 17.27 -27.70 0.30
C LEU A 26 16.98 -27.67 1.81
N PRO A 27 16.03 -28.49 2.30
CA PRO A 27 15.75 -28.59 3.73
C PRO A 27 16.96 -29.19 4.47
N SER A 28 17.46 -28.47 5.48
CA SER A 28 18.65 -28.86 6.27
C SER A 28 19.88 -29.19 5.42
N GLY A 29 20.01 -28.59 4.22
CA GLY A 29 21.11 -28.85 3.29
C GLY A 29 21.14 -30.27 2.70
N SER A 30 20.08 -31.07 2.88
CA SER A 30 20.02 -32.46 2.38
C SER A 30 18.71 -32.71 1.62
N ARG A 31 18.69 -33.75 0.78
CA ARG A 31 17.52 -34.11 -0.03
C ARG A 31 16.71 -35.20 0.69
N PRO A 32 15.58 -34.90 1.35
CA PRO A 32 14.71 -35.92 1.91
C PRO A 32 14.07 -36.78 0.81
N SER A 33 13.56 -37.95 1.21
CA SER A 33 12.66 -38.74 0.37
C SER A 33 11.40 -37.94 0.04
N GLN A 34 10.92 -38.03 -1.20
CA GLN A 34 9.69 -37.36 -1.65
C GLN A 34 9.72 -35.83 -1.55
N LEU A 35 10.85 -35.23 -1.91
CA LEU A 35 11.01 -33.79 -2.03
C LEU A 35 10.46 -33.26 -3.36
N SER A 36 9.60 -32.25 -3.28
CA SER A 36 9.21 -31.38 -4.39
C SER A 36 9.63 -29.95 -4.11
N ILE A 37 10.27 -29.30 -5.07
CA ILE A 37 10.81 -27.94 -4.97
C ILE A 37 10.55 -27.24 -6.29
N GLY A 38 10.12 -25.98 -6.21
CA GLY A 38 10.02 -25.10 -7.36
C GLY A 38 10.48 -23.69 -7.00
N PHE A 39 11.14 -23.03 -7.95
CA PHE A 39 11.60 -21.66 -7.80
C PHE A 39 11.73 -20.99 -9.16
N ASN A 40 11.64 -19.66 -9.18
CA ASN A 40 11.81 -18.87 -10.39
C ASN A 40 13.13 -18.08 -10.30
N GLY A 41 14.14 -18.50 -11.08
CA GLY A 41 15.47 -17.86 -11.08
C GLY A 41 15.43 -16.36 -11.34
N LYS A 42 14.51 -15.88 -12.19
CA LYS A 42 14.38 -14.45 -12.49
C LYS A 42 14.00 -13.61 -11.26
N ILE A 43 13.31 -14.21 -10.29
CA ILE A 43 12.96 -13.53 -9.03
C ILE A 43 14.23 -13.35 -8.16
N PHE A 44 15.13 -14.34 -8.16
CA PHE A 44 16.43 -14.24 -7.47
C PHE A 44 17.41 -13.30 -8.16
N ASP A 45 17.28 -13.11 -9.48
CA ASP A 45 18.13 -12.17 -10.22
C ASP A 45 17.65 -10.73 -10.05
N GLY A 46 16.33 -10.52 -10.07
CA GLY A 46 15.70 -9.22 -10.16
C GLY A 46 15.35 -8.54 -8.83
N TRP A 47 15.56 -9.18 -7.67
CA TRP A 47 15.20 -8.58 -6.38
C TRP A 47 15.98 -7.29 -6.09
N VAL A 48 15.36 -6.37 -5.37
CA VAL A 48 15.89 -5.03 -5.12
C VAL A 48 16.04 -4.84 -3.63
N ARG A 49 17.23 -4.41 -3.22
CA ARG A 49 17.56 -4.10 -1.84
C ARG A 49 16.66 -3.01 -1.26
N GLN A 50 16.32 -3.15 0.01
CA GLN A 50 15.56 -2.19 0.80
C GLN A 50 16.49 -1.44 1.80
N PRO A 51 16.87 -0.18 1.52
CA PRO A 51 17.76 0.58 2.40
C PRO A 51 17.06 1.36 3.53
N SER A 52 15.71 1.41 3.53
CA SER A 52 14.89 2.10 4.53
C SER A 52 13.54 1.39 4.67
N PRO A 53 12.57 1.85 5.48
CA PRO A 53 11.23 1.22 5.59
C PRO A 53 10.35 1.38 4.32
N CYS A 54 10.88 1.02 3.14
CA CYS A 54 10.29 1.20 1.81
C CYS A 54 9.99 -0.13 1.09
N CYS A 55 9.61 -1.17 1.83
CA CYS A 55 9.37 -2.52 1.31
C CYS A 55 8.40 -2.56 0.12
N ALA A 56 7.31 -1.77 0.13
CA ALA A 56 6.34 -1.73 -0.97
C ALA A 56 6.96 -1.23 -2.28
N ALA A 57 7.93 -0.30 -2.19
CA ALA A 57 8.65 0.20 -3.35
C ALA A 57 9.65 -0.84 -3.87
N ALA A 58 10.43 -1.42 -2.96
CA ALA A 58 11.47 -2.39 -3.31
C ALA A 58 10.87 -3.69 -3.89
N VAL A 59 9.78 -4.21 -3.31
CA VAL A 59 9.11 -5.41 -3.80
C VAL A 59 8.52 -5.20 -5.20
N LEU A 60 8.00 -4.01 -5.49
CA LEU A 60 7.41 -3.70 -6.79
C LEU A 60 8.50 -3.54 -7.86
N ALA A 61 9.59 -2.86 -7.52
CA ALA A 61 10.78 -2.79 -8.36
C ALA A 61 11.32 -4.20 -8.69
N SER A 62 11.41 -5.05 -7.66
CA SER A 62 11.82 -6.45 -7.78
C SER A 62 10.93 -7.24 -8.74
N ALA A 63 9.61 -7.10 -8.60
CA ALA A 63 8.64 -7.80 -9.46
C ALA A 63 8.77 -7.37 -10.92
N ILE A 64 8.94 -6.08 -11.20
CA ILE A 64 9.14 -5.57 -12.56
C ILE A 64 10.45 -6.09 -13.17
N ASN A 65 11.56 -6.03 -12.42
CA ASN A 65 12.84 -6.55 -12.90
C ASN A 65 12.75 -8.05 -13.21
N ALA A 66 12.16 -8.83 -12.31
CA ALA A 66 11.98 -10.27 -12.50
C ALA A 66 11.11 -10.60 -13.73
N LEU A 67 9.99 -9.88 -13.94
CA LEU A 67 9.13 -10.07 -15.11
C LEU A 67 9.79 -9.60 -16.41
N GLY A 68 10.64 -8.58 -16.34
CA GLY A 68 11.48 -8.11 -17.44
C GLY A 68 12.66 -9.03 -17.74
N GLY A 69 12.96 -10.00 -16.87
CA GLY A 69 14.17 -10.81 -16.96
C GLY A 69 15.46 -9.99 -16.77
N LEU A 70 15.38 -8.91 -16.01
CA LEU A 70 16.50 -8.02 -15.70
C LEU A 70 17.15 -8.48 -14.40
N HIS A 71 18.48 -8.58 -14.41
CA HIS A 71 19.25 -8.68 -13.19
C HIS A 71 19.24 -7.33 -12.47
N ARG A 72 19.24 -7.32 -11.14
CA ARG A 72 19.16 -6.07 -10.34
C ARG A 72 20.31 -5.08 -10.55
N ASN A 73 21.44 -5.54 -11.09
CA ASN A 73 22.59 -4.72 -11.46
C ASN A 73 22.56 -4.25 -12.92
N ASP A 74 21.56 -4.65 -13.71
CA ASP A 74 21.44 -4.20 -15.09
C ASP A 74 21.14 -2.70 -15.13
N GLU A 75 21.69 -1.99 -16.11
CA GLU A 75 21.48 -0.54 -16.28
C GLU A 75 19.99 -0.18 -16.46
N LEU A 76 19.20 -1.09 -17.02
CA LEU A 76 17.76 -0.90 -17.25
C LEU A 76 16.90 -1.32 -16.05
N ALA A 77 17.47 -2.01 -15.06
CA ALA A 77 16.75 -2.44 -13.88
C ALA A 77 16.26 -1.23 -13.08
N ILE A 78 15.06 -1.32 -12.53
CA ILE A 78 14.54 -0.30 -11.65
C ILE A 78 14.93 -0.59 -10.21
N GLY A 79 15.50 0.41 -9.54
CA GLY A 79 15.64 0.45 -8.08
C GLY A 79 14.38 0.93 -7.38
N TYR A 80 14.36 0.80 -6.04
CA TYR A 80 13.24 1.22 -5.18
C TYR A 80 12.93 2.72 -5.30
N ASN A 81 13.94 3.55 -5.56
CA ASN A 81 13.81 5.01 -5.69
C ASN A 81 12.87 5.40 -6.83
N HIS A 82 12.95 4.72 -7.98
CA HIS A 82 12.04 4.96 -9.10
C HIS A 82 10.57 4.73 -8.72
N VAL A 83 10.31 3.73 -7.86
CA VAL A 83 8.96 3.43 -7.38
C VAL A 83 8.52 4.41 -6.29
N VAL A 84 9.44 4.86 -5.43
CA VAL A 84 9.17 5.92 -4.45
C VAL A 84 8.73 7.21 -5.15
N ASP A 85 9.39 7.60 -6.25
CA ASP A 85 9.00 8.79 -7.03
C ASP A 85 7.57 8.67 -7.58
N ILE A 86 7.17 7.47 -7.99
CA ILE A 86 5.80 7.20 -8.43
C ILE A 86 4.81 7.30 -7.27
N TYR A 87 5.15 6.78 -6.09
CA TYR A 87 4.33 6.99 -4.90
C TYR A 87 4.21 8.47 -4.53
N ILE A 88 5.30 9.24 -4.60
CA ILE A 88 5.28 10.69 -4.37
C ILE A 88 4.25 11.35 -5.30
N ASN A 89 4.29 11.05 -6.60
CA ASN A 89 3.35 11.59 -7.57
C ASN A 89 1.90 11.17 -7.29
N ILE A 90 1.66 9.90 -6.91
CA ILE A 90 0.34 9.41 -6.51
C ILE A 90 -0.21 10.22 -5.31
N PHE A 91 0.63 10.43 -4.28
CA PHE A 91 0.21 11.18 -3.10
C PHE A 91 -0.07 12.66 -3.41
N ILE A 92 0.74 13.31 -4.25
CA ILE A 92 0.50 14.67 -4.73
C ILE A 92 -0.87 14.74 -5.44
N GLU A 93 -1.12 13.86 -6.40
CA GLU A 93 -2.40 13.79 -7.13
C GLU A 93 -3.60 13.57 -6.19
N MET A 94 -3.45 12.73 -5.16
CA MET A 94 -4.49 12.48 -4.16
C MET A 94 -4.76 13.71 -3.28
N ILE A 95 -3.72 14.40 -2.84
CA ILE A 95 -3.82 15.63 -2.05
C ILE A 95 -4.53 16.71 -2.87
N ASP A 96 -4.07 16.94 -4.10
CA ASP A 96 -4.60 17.99 -4.97
C ASP A 96 -6.08 17.76 -5.29
N ARG A 97 -6.47 16.53 -5.65
CA ARG A 97 -7.88 16.21 -5.91
C ARG A 97 -8.77 16.42 -4.69
N LYS A 98 -8.28 16.05 -3.50
CA LYS A 98 -9.04 16.26 -2.25
C LYS A 98 -9.13 17.73 -1.90
N LYS A 99 -8.04 18.51 -2.03
CA LYS A 99 -8.09 19.96 -1.84
C LYS A 99 -9.07 20.64 -2.81
N GLN A 100 -9.07 20.27 -4.09
CA GLN A 100 -10.02 20.79 -5.08
C GLN A 100 -11.48 20.44 -4.71
N THR A 101 -11.72 19.21 -4.27
CA THR A 101 -13.05 18.79 -3.79
C THR A 101 -13.48 19.61 -2.58
N TYR A 102 -12.56 19.82 -1.64
CA TYR A 102 -12.77 20.57 -0.42
C TYR A 102 -13.09 22.05 -0.72
N ALA A 103 -12.26 22.71 -1.53
CA ALA A 103 -12.44 24.09 -1.98
C ALA A 103 -13.80 24.29 -2.68
N ARG A 104 -14.18 23.36 -3.58
CA ARG A 104 -15.47 23.38 -4.26
C ARG A 104 -16.65 23.26 -3.29
N LYS A 105 -16.55 22.38 -2.28
CA LYS A 105 -17.63 22.19 -1.29
C LYS A 105 -17.73 23.35 -0.29
N LEU A 106 -16.61 24.00 0.02
CA LEU A 106 -16.57 25.21 0.84
C LEU A 106 -16.97 26.47 0.07
N GLY A 107 -16.83 26.49 -1.26
CA GLY A 107 -16.96 27.73 -2.03
C GLY A 107 -15.80 28.71 -1.78
N CYS A 108 -14.63 28.22 -1.38
CA CYS A 108 -13.44 29.04 -1.10
C CYS A 108 -12.34 28.87 -2.16
N ASN A 109 -11.39 29.81 -2.21
CA ASN A 109 -10.19 29.63 -3.02
C ASN A 109 -9.26 28.56 -2.41
N LEU A 110 -8.57 27.83 -3.28
CA LEU A 110 -7.58 26.83 -2.93
C LEU A 110 -6.42 27.40 -2.09
N SER A 111 -5.94 28.62 -2.39
CA SER A 111 -4.79 29.23 -1.70
C SER A 111 -5.05 29.47 -0.21
N SER A 112 -6.26 29.89 0.15
CA SER A 112 -6.67 30.08 1.55
C SER A 112 -6.68 28.74 2.31
N LEU A 113 -7.16 27.68 1.66
CA LEU A 113 -7.17 26.33 2.25
C LEU A 113 -5.74 25.81 2.45
N GLU A 114 -4.83 26.07 1.51
CA GLU A 114 -3.43 25.63 1.60
C GLU A 114 -2.69 26.25 2.80
N LYS A 115 -2.87 27.55 3.04
CA LYS A 115 -2.29 28.23 4.21
C LYS A 115 -2.79 27.61 5.52
N ILE A 116 -4.08 27.32 5.62
CA ILE A 116 -4.66 26.68 6.81
C ILE A 116 -4.09 25.26 6.99
N LEU A 117 -4.01 24.47 5.91
CA LEU A 117 -3.45 23.12 5.95
C LEU A 117 -1.98 23.12 6.38
N GLU A 118 -1.18 24.07 5.89
CA GLU A 118 0.22 24.23 6.27
C GLU A 118 0.36 24.56 7.76
N LEU A 119 -0.39 25.56 8.26
CA LEU A 119 -0.37 25.93 9.67
C LEU A 119 -0.84 24.78 10.57
N LEU A 120 -1.92 24.10 10.19
CA LEU A 120 -2.48 22.98 10.93
C LEU A 120 -1.49 21.84 11.03
N ASP A 121 -0.88 21.50 9.90
CA ASP A 121 0.11 20.44 9.87
C ASP A 121 1.38 20.80 10.67
N ASN A 122 1.86 22.05 10.62
CA ASN A 122 2.99 22.51 11.43
C ASN A 122 2.70 22.37 12.93
N LYS A 123 1.56 22.90 13.42
CA LYS A 123 1.16 22.75 14.84
C LYS A 123 1.04 21.29 15.26
N LEU A 124 0.47 20.46 14.39
CA LEU A 124 0.30 19.03 14.61
C LEU A 124 1.64 18.28 14.69
N ASN A 125 2.68 18.73 13.97
CA ASN A 125 4.02 18.14 14.04
C ASN A 125 4.83 18.65 15.23
N GLU A 126 4.65 19.91 15.63
CA GLU A 126 5.23 20.45 16.87
C GLU A 126 4.75 19.67 18.09
N GLU A 127 3.45 19.37 18.19
CA GLU A 127 2.92 18.55 19.29
C GLU A 127 3.52 17.14 19.34
N LYS A 128 3.78 16.52 18.18
CA LYS A 128 4.41 15.19 18.12
C LYS A 128 5.84 15.21 18.65
N SER A 129 6.57 16.29 18.40
CA SER A 129 7.93 16.49 18.92
C SER A 129 7.95 16.59 20.45
N ILE A 130 6.92 17.23 21.02
CA ILE A 130 6.79 17.45 22.46
C ILE A 130 6.31 16.18 23.18
N LYS A 131 5.32 15.46 22.63
CA LYS A 131 4.66 14.31 23.28
C LYS A 131 5.36 12.96 23.00
N ASN A 132 6.68 12.93 23.08
CA ASN A 132 7.47 11.69 22.88
C ASN A 132 6.85 10.47 23.60
N LYS A 133 6.51 9.42 22.82
CA LYS A 133 6.24 8.01 23.20
C LYS A 133 4.81 7.48 23.37
N ILE A 134 3.72 8.21 23.14
CA ILE A 134 2.36 7.60 23.19
C ILE A 134 1.64 7.79 21.85
N LYS A 135 1.14 6.67 21.29
CA LYS A 135 0.57 6.46 19.94
C LYS A 135 -0.06 7.73 19.33
N ASN A 136 0.69 8.37 18.42
CA ASN A 136 0.35 9.62 17.74
C ASN A 136 -0.66 9.39 16.59
N LYS A 137 -1.95 9.43 16.88
CA LYS A 137 -3.00 9.54 15.86
C LYS A 137 -3.58 10.95 15.88
N TYR A 138 -3.70 11.58 14.71
CA TYR A 138 -4.53 12.78 14.59
C TYR A 138 -5.96 12.40 14.96
N THR A 139 -6.47 12.96 16.05
CA THR A 139 -7.87 12.78 16.44
C THR A 139 -8.70 13.92 15.87
N LYS A 140 -9.98 13.64 15.57
CA LYS A 140 -10.97 14.68 15.20
C LYS A 140 -10.92 15.86 16.18
N LYS A 141 -10.83 15.55 17.49
CA LYS A 141 -10.68 16.52 18.58
C LYS A 141 -9.41 17.37 18.46
N SER A 142 -8.25 16.77 18.27
CA SER A 142 -6.97 17.51 18.14
C SER A 142 -6.98 18.45 16.94
N ILE A 143 -7.47 17.99 15.79
CA ILE A 143 -7.62 18.84 14.59
C ILE A 143 -8.57 20.00 14.88
N LYS A 144 -9.72 19.73 15.49
CA LYS A 144 -10.69 20.76 15.86
C LYS A 144 -10.07 21.82 16.76
N THR A 145 -9.36 21.41 17.81
CA THR A 145 -8.67 22.32 18.73
C THR A 145 -7.61 23.18 18.04
N HIS A 146 -6.76 22.59 17.21
CA HIS A 146 -5.73 23.33 16.49
C HIS A 146 -6.30 24.25 15.42
N LEU A 147 -7.34 23.81 14.73
CA LEU A 147 -8.03 24.61 13.74
C LEU A 147 -8.68 25.84 14.40
N ILE A 148 -9.36 25.66 15.54
CA ILE A 148 -9.91 26.78 16.33
C ILE A 148 -8.79 27.72 16.78
N SER A 149 -7.67 27.19 17.28
CA SER A 149 -6.51 28.01 17.66
C SER A 149 -5.96 28.79 16.48
N ILE A 150 -5.77 28.16 15.31
CA ILE A 150 -5.28 28.83 14.11
C ILE A 150 -6.23 29.93 13.69
N ILE A 151 -7.54 29.65 13.65
CA ILE A 151 -8.57 30.63 13.31
C ILE A 151 -8.54 31.83 14.27
N ASN A 152 -8.45 31.58 15.58
CA ASN A 152 -8.44 32.64 16.60
C ASN A 152 -7.11 33.43 16.62
N ASP A 153 -5.99 32.78 16.35
CA ASP A 153 -4.66 33.41 16.25
C ASP A 153 -4.55 34.23 14.96
N SER A 154 -5.28 33.85 13.91
CA SER A 154 -5.22 34.43 12.55
C SER A 154 -6.03 35.72 12.37
N ASN A 155 -6.11 36.59 13.39
CA ASN A 155 -6.34 38.03 13.15
C ASN A 155 -5.31 38.65 12.17
N ALA A 156 -4.29 37.89 11.75
CA ALA A 156 -3.45 38.10 10.58
C ALA A 156 -4.22 37.88 9.26
N THR A 157 -4.93 38.91 8.80
CA THR A 157 -5.29 39.23 7.40
C THR A 157 -5.10 38.08 6.40
N ILE A 158 -6.09 37.17 6.32
CA ILE A 158 -6.31 36.42 5.09
C ILE A 158 -7.05 37.42 4.19
N ASP A 159 -6.34 38.02 3.23
CA ASP A 159 -6.89 39.10 2.41
C ASP A 159 -8.26 38.67 1.84
N PRO A 160 -9.33 39.44 2.11
CA PRO A 160 -10.62 39.17 1.50
C PRO A 160 -10.43 39.23 -0.01
N ILE A 161 -10.97 38.25 -0.72
CA ILE A 161 -10.91 38.21 -2.18
C ILE A 161 -11.69 39.41 -2.70
N VAL A 162 -10.97 40.48 -3.05
CA VAL A 162 -11.56 41.62 -3.75
C VAL A 162 -11.81 41.17 -5.18
N SER A 163 -13.02 40.69 -5.44
CA SER A 163 -13.54 40.55 -6.80
C SER A 163 -13.49 41.93 -7.45
N SER A 164 -12.75 42.07 -8.56
CA SER A 164 -12.72 43.28 -9.36
C SER A 164 -14.04 43.54 -10.10
N ASP A 165 -14.99 42.60 -10.07
CA ASP A 165 -16.34 42.78 -10.60
C ASP A 165 -17.29 43.27 -9.52
N LYS A 166 -17.90 44.44 -9.80
CA LYS A 166 -18.79 45.24 -8.93
C LYS A 166 -20.14 44.57 -8.57
N SER A 167 -20.24 43.26 -8.59
CA SER A 167 -21.39 42.56 -7.98
C SER A 167 -21.09 42.35 -6.50
N GLU A 168 -21.91 42.91 -5.61
CA GLU A 168 -21.83 42.92 -4.13
C GLU A 168 -21.93 41.52 -3.46
N PHE A 169 -21.45 40.45 -4.09
CA PHE A 169 -21.39 39.12 -3.47
C PHE A 169 -20.02 38.89 -2.85
N THR A 170 -19.86 39.25 -1.58
CA THR A 170 -18.66 38.90 -0.79
C THR A 170 -18.61 37.38 -0.58
N ILE A 171 -17.62 36.73 -1.19
CA ILE A 171 -17.31 35.32 -0.94
C ILE A 171 -16.81 35.20 0.51
N PRO A 172 -17.45 34.39 1.38
CA PRO A 172 -16.98 34.17 2.74
C PRO A 172 -15.52 33.72 2.76
N SER A 173 -14.73 34.19 3.72
CA SER A 173 -13.37 33.68 3.88
C SER A 173 -13.41 32.20 4.27
N ALA A 174 -12.34 31.45 3.99
CA ALA A 174 -12.25 30.06 4.44
C ALA A 174 -12.39 29.96 5.97
N GLU A 175 -11.92 30.98 6.70
CA GLU A 175 -12.03 31.09 8.15
C GLU A 175 -13.48 31.16 8.62
N ASP A 176 -14.30 32.01 7.97
CA ASP A 176 -15.72 32.16 8.30
C ASP A 176 -16.50 30.86 8.07
N LEU A 177 -16.19 30.17 6.97
CA LEU A 177 -16.77 28.87 6.64
C LEU A 177 -16.39 27.81 7.67
N PHE A 178 -15.13 27.76 8.10
CA PHE A 178 -14.72 26.84 9.15
C PHE A 178 -15.38 27.18 10.50
N LYS A 179 -15.57 28.45 10.86
CA LYS A 179 -16.31 28.85 12.07
C LYS A 179 -17.75 28.35 12.03
N GLU A 180 -18.42 28.48 10.89
CA GLU A 180 -19.78 27.96 10.68
C GLU A 180 -19.84 26.42 10.77
N MET A 181 -18.87 25.73 10.17
CA MET A 181 -18.81 24.27 10.20
C MET A 181 -18.48 23.73 11.60
N LEU A 182 -17.66 24.45 12.36
CA LEU A 182 -17.33 24.11 13.74
C LEU A 182 -18.51 24.30 14.68
N SER A 183 -19.34 25.32 14.48
CA SER A 183 -20.52 25.61 15.30
C SER A 183 -21.69 24.63 15.05
N THR A 184 -21.78 24.08 13.83
CA THR A 184 -22.79 23.06 13.48
C THR A 184 -22.41 21.65 13.93
N SER A 185 -21.12 21.39 14.15
CA SER A 185 -20.60 20.05 14.50
C SER A 185 -20.60 19.75 16.01
N THR A 186 -20.82 20.73 16.89
CA THR A 186 -20.74 20.56 18.37
C THR A 186 -21.89 19.77 19.01
N ASN A 187 -22.96 19.43 18.28
CA ASN A 187 -24.16 18.86 18.90
C ASN A 187 -24.29 17.32 18.79
N LYS A 188 -23.34 16.61 18.17
CA LYS A 188 -23.46 15.15 17.95
C LYS A 188 -22.27 14.28 18.38
N GLU A 189 -21.08 14.83 18.58
CA GLU A 189 -19.84 14.01 18.67
C GLU A 189 -19.28 13.82 20.09
N ASP A 190 -19.81 14.48 21.11
CA ASP A 190 -19.25 14.45 22.47
C ASP A 190 -19.62 13.18 23.28
N GLU A 191 -20.49 12.29 22.78
CA GLU A 191 -20.93 11.08 23.51
C GLU A 191 -20.34 9.74 22.99
N GLU A 192 -19.67 9.68 21.83
CA GLU A 192 -19.29 8.39 21.21
C GLU A 192 -17.78 8.02 21.25
N ASN A 193 -16.90 8.83 21.84
CA ASN A 193 -15.45 8.71 21.61
C ASN A 193 -14.59 8.07 22.72
N GLU A 194 -15.16 7.39 23.72
CA GLU A 194 -14.34 6.77 24.79
C GLU A 194 -13.99 5.27 24.61
N ASN A 195 -14.50 4.57 23.59
CA ASN A 195 -14.24 3.12 23.42
C ASN A 195 -13.74 2.74 22.01
N ILE A 196 -12.63 3.33 21.56
CA ILE A 196 -11.84 2.75 20.46
C ILE A 196 -10.65 2.04 21.11
N GLU A 197 -10.87 0.82 21.57
CA GLU A 197 -9.82 -0.07 22.06
C GLU A 197 -8.77 -0.35 20.98
N ASP A 198 -7.55 -0.59 21.46
CA ASP A 198 -6.30 -0.84 20.74
C ASP A 198 -6.43 -1.76 19.52
N ASP A 199 -6.73 -1.18 18.37
CA ASP A 199 -6.48 -1.82 17.09
C ASP A 199 -5.40 -1.04 16.33
N GLU A 200 -4.23 -1.65 16.19
CA GLU A 200 -3.17 -1.21 15.27
C GLU A 200 -3.66 -1.20 13.79
N ASN A 201 -4.92 -1.58 13.54
CA ASN A 201 -5.65 -1.58 12.28
C ASN A 201 -6.11 -0.18 11.82
N ILE A 202 -5.17 0.74 11.56
CA ILE A 202 -5.49 2.04 10.91
C ILE A 202 -5.63 1.90 9.39
N ASP A 203 -5.22 0.78 8.81
CA ASP A 203 -5.24 0.55 7.37
C ASP A 203 -6.63 0.17 6.82
N ASN A 204 -7.61 -0.10 7.68
CA ASN A 204 -8.96 -0.51 7.26
C ASN A 204 -9.84 0.60 6.68
N ILE A 205 -9.49 1.87 6.88
CA ILE A 205 -10.35 2.98 6.42
C ILE A 205 -10.04 3.37 4.97
N ASN A 206 -8.90 2.96 4.40
CA ASN A 206 -8.45 3.38 3.07
C ASN A 206 -8.11 2.26 2.08
N ASP A 207 -8.36 0.98 2.40
CA ASP A 207 -8.27 -0.10 1.41
C ASP A 207 -9.47 -0.12 0.43
N GLN A 208 -10.46 0.75 0.64
CA GLN A 208 -11.42 1.08 -0.42
C GLN A 208 -10.73 2.05 -1.39
N PRO A 209 -10.53 1.67 -2.67
CA PRO A 209 -10.13 2.64 -3.67
C PRO A 209 -11.16 3.77 -3.65
N ILE A 210 -10.71 5.00 -3.40
CA ILE A 210 -11.46 6.22 -3.78
C ILE A 210 -11.87 5.98 -5.23
N ASP A 211 -13.16 5.75 -5.52
CA ASP A 211 -13.76 5.36 -6.80
C ASP A 211 -12.91 5.74 -8.04
N PHE A 212 -11.85 4.97 -8.33
CA PHE A 212 -10.83 5.34 -9.32
C PHE A 212 -10.97 4.56 -10.62
N ILE A 213 -11.81 3.53 -10.62
CA ILE A 213 -12.16 2.78 -11.82
C ILE A 213 -13.65 2.98 -12.00
N GLY A 214 -14.05 3.53 -13.15
CA GLY A 214 -15.41 3.94 -13.54
C GLY A 214 -16.48 2.84 -13.49
N SER A 215 -16.69 2.25 -12.32
CA SER A 215 -17.82 1.40 -12.00
C SER A 215 -18.96 2.33 -11.65
N LYS A 216 -19.71 2.77 -12.66
CA LYS A 216 -21.03 3.37 -12.46
C LYS A 216 -21.88 2.36 -11.69
N LYS A 217 -21.89 2.46 -10.36
CA LYS A 217 -22.92 1.82 -9.54
C LYS A 217 -24.24 2.39 -10.05
N LYS A 218 -25.06 1.55 -10.68
CA LYS A 218 -26.51 1.79 -10.77
C LYS A 218 -27.03 1.72 -9.33
N GLN A 219 -26.85 2.80 -8.57
CA GLN A 219 -27.62 3.00 -7.35
C GLN A 219 -29.08 3.11 -7.79
N SER A 220 -29.95 2.32 -7.15
CA SER A 220 -31.38 2.39 -7.39
C SER A 220 -31.87 3.81 -7.13
N LEU A 221 -32.67 4.34 -8.06
CA LEU A 221 -33.25 5.69 -8.02
C LEU A 221 -34.08 5.99 -6.76
N GLN A 222 -34.31 5.00 -5.88
CA GLN A 222 -35.15 5.12 -4.69
C GLN A 222 -34.40 5.51 -3.40
N SER A 223 -33.07 5.69 -3.44
CA SER A 223 -32.28 6.13 -2.26
C SER A 223 -31.67 7.53 -2.39
N ALA A 224 -32.01 8.28 -3.45
CA ALA A 224 -31.33 9.51 -3.84
C ALA A 224 -31.91 10.82 -3.23
N VAL A 225 -32.69 10.75 -2.14
CA VAL A 225 -33.38 11.95 -1.60
C VAL A 225 -32.80 12.48 -0.29
N GLU A 226 -31.95 11.72 0.40
CA GLU A 226 -31.17 12.28 1.51
C GLU A 226 -29.78 12.64 1.00
N ALA A 227 -29.58 13.92 0.71
CA ALA A 227 -28.25 14.46 0.47
C ALA A 227 -27.39 14.15 1.70
N SER A 228 -26.50 13.16 1.60
CA SER A 228 -25.65 12.75 2.71
C SER A 228 -24.90 13.98 3.21
N VAL A 229 -25.08 14.32 4.49
CA VAL A 229 -24.35 15.40 5.15
C VAL A 229 -22.86 15.15 4.93
N TRP A 230 -22.16 16.13 4.37
CA TRP A 230 -20.74 16.01 4.10
C TRP A 230 -19.95 15.97 5.42
N ASP A 231 -19.28 14.85 5.70
CA ASP A 231 -18.29 14.77 6.78
C ASP A 231 -16.98 15.43 6.32
N TRP A 232 -16.93 16.75 6.49
CA TRP A 232 -15.77 17.56 6.13
C TRP A 232 -14.53 17.22 6.97
N LEU A 233 -14.72 16.85 8.23
CA LEU A 233 -13.62 16.60 9.15
C LEU A 233 -12.89 15.31 8.77
N GLU A 234 -13.63 14.29 8.31
CA GLU A 234 -13.02 13.08 7.76
C GLU A 234 -12.29 13.36 6.44
N ASP A 235 -12.85 14.16 5.53
CA ASP A 235 -12.15 14.55 4.30
C ASP A 235 -10.85 15.34 4.60
N LEU A 236 -10.88 16.24 5.60
CA LEU A 236 -9.71 17.00 6.06
C LEU A 236 -8.65 16.08 6.69
N LEU A 237 -9.09 15.13 7.53
CA LEU A 237 -8.23 14.08 8.10
C LEU A 237 -7.52 13.28 7.01
N VAL A 238 -8.21 12.93 5.94
CA VAL A 238 -7.62 12.21 4.80
C VAL A 238 -6.55 13.06 4.11
N ILE A 239 -6.77 14.36 3.90
CA ILE A 239 -5.76 15.27 3.33
C ILE A 239 -4.50 15.29 4.21
N LEU A 240 -4.64 15.47 5.52
CA LEU A 240 -3.52 15.52 6.46
C LEU A 240 -2.76 14.18 6.53
N LYS A 241 -3.49 13.05 6.50
CA LYS A 241 -2.87 11.71 6.41
C LYS A 241 -2.03 11.58 5.14
N ASN A 242 -2.55 12.04 4.00
CA ASN A 242 -1.81 12.00 2.73
C ASN A 242 -0.59 12.92 2.75
N ILE A 243 -0.70 14.13 3.29
CA ILE A 243 0.46 15.04 3.47
C ILE A 243 1.53 14.38 4.34
N SER A 244 1.13 13.76 5.46
CA SER A 244 2.07 13.04 6.33
C SER A 244 2.72 11.85 5.60
N GLY A 245 1.95 11.10 4.79
CA GLY A 245 2.47 10.03 3.94
C GLY A 245 3.48 10.53 2.90
N LEU A 246 3.17 11.65 2.23
CA LEU A 246 4.05 12.29 1.25
C LEU A 246 5.40 12.68 1.89
N ARG A 247 5.39 13.27 3.08
CA ARG A 247 6.64 13.61 3.78
C ARG A 247 7.48 12.40 4.15
N LYS A 248 6.85 11.30 4.54
CA LYS A 248 7.56 10.04 4.81
C LYS A 248 8.27 9.53 3.55
N LEU A 249 7.62 9.64 2.40
CA LEU A 249 8.19 9.26 1.11
C LEU A 249 9.31 10.20 0.65
N GLN A 250 9.22 11.50 0.94
CA GLN A 250 10.23 12.50 0.57
C GLN A 250 11.41 12.59 1.54
N SER A 251 11.39 11.85 2.65
CA SER A 251 12.48 11.87 3.63
C SER A 251 13.76 11.23 3.09
N VAL A 252 14.90 11.57 3.70
CA VAL A 252 16.23 11.00 3.34
C VAL A 252 16.23 9.46 3.38
N ASN A 253 15.47 8.87 4.32
CA ASN A 253 15.25 7.44 4.40
C ASN A 253 13.75 7.17 4.13
N PRO A 254 13.33 7.07 2.86
CA PRO A 254 11.92 7.04 2.51
C PRO A 254 11.19 5.88 3.18
N SER A 255 9.94 6.11 3.57
CA SER A 255 9.09 5.09 4.18
C SER A 255 7.79 4.90 3.41
N THR A 256 7.48 3.66 3.07
CA THR A 256 6.22 3.24 2.43
C THR A 256 5.17 2.82 3.45
N THR A 257 5.30 3.18 4.73
CA THR A 257 4.31 2.83 5.77
C THR A 257 2.93 3.44 5.54
N ALA A 258 2.82 4.48 4.70
CA ALA A 258 1.54 5.05 4.29
C ALA A 258 0.95 4.38 3.02
N VAL A 259 1.66 3.43 2.43
CA VAL A 259 1.30 2.77 1.17
C VAL A 259 0.69 1.41 1.49
N GLY A 260 -0.62 1.28 1.35
CA GLY A 260 -1.32 -0.01 1.43
C GLY A 260 -1.38 -0.74 0.07
N ASN A 261 -2.21 -1.77 -0.01
CA ASN A 261 -2.40 -2.56 -1.24
C ASN A 261 -2.89 -1.69 -2.40
N TRP A 262 -3.76 -0.71 -2.12
CA TRP A 262 -4.24 0.27 -3.10
C TRP A 262 -3.08 0.99 -3.80
N GLY A 263 -2.03 1.34 -3.06
CA GLY A 263 -0.90 2.10 -3.56
C GLY A 263 0.00 1.23 -4.43
N VAL A 264 0.27 -0.01 -4.00
CA VAL A 264 0.99 -1.01 -4.81
C VAL A 264 0.29 -1.22 -6.16
N VAL A 265 -1.03 -1.38 -6.15
CA VAL A 265 -1.82 -1.57 -7.38
C VAL A 265 -1.74 -0.33 -8.28
N GLN A 266 -1.94 0.87 -7.74
CA GLN A 266 -1.88 2.10 -8.54
C GLN A 266 -0.48 2.38 -9.10
N ALA A 267 0.58 2.17 -8.31
CA ALA A 267 1.94 2.36 -8.76
C ALA A 267 2.32 1.39 -9.87
N LEU A 268 1.88 0.13 -9.79
CA LEU A 268 2.10 -0.82 -10.88
C LEU A 268 1.42 -0.36 -12.18
N ASN A 269 0.17 0.11 -12.10
CA ASN A 269 -0.54 0.61 -13.27
C ASN A 269 0.23 1.78 -13.92
N LYS A 270 0.68 2.76 -13.12
CA LYS A 270 1.52 3.85 -13.63
C LYS A 270 2.87 3.36 -14.18
N LEU A 271 3.53 2.39 -13.54
CA LEU A 271 4.78 1.79 -14.04
C LEU A 271 4.59 1.12 -15.40
N SER A 272 3.47 0.43 -15.59
CA SER A 272 3.15 -0.24 -16.86
C SER A 272 2.97 0.75 -18.02
N GLU A 273 2.64 2.00 -17.73
CA GLU A 273 2.53 3.09 -18.72
C GLU A 273 3.88 3.76 -19.00
N LEU A 274 4.78 3.79 -18.02
CA LEU A 274 6.00 4.62 -18.05
C LEU A 274 7.22 3.96 -18.72
N LYS A 275 7.21 2.66 -19.02
CA LYS A 275 8.38 1.96 -19.59
C LYS A 275 8.03 1.08 -20.76
N GLY A 276 8.98 1.00 -21.72
CA GLY A 276 9.04 0.05 -22.85
C GLY A 276 9.19 -1.42 -22.44
N LEU A 277 8.54 -1.82 -21.35
CA LEU A 277 8.13 -3.20 -21.15
C LEU A 277 7.10 -3.44 -22.25
N ASN A 278 7.50 -4.08 -23.35
CA ASN A 278 6.66 -4.40 -24.52
C ASN A 278 5.45 -5.31 -24.21
N SER A 279 5.09 -5.45 -22.94
CA SER A 279 4.03 -6.28 -22.41
C SER A 279 3.22 -5.51 -21.38
N SER A 280 1.91 -5.61 -21.48
CA SER A 280 1.02 -5.18 -20.41
C SER A 280 1.31 -5.99 -19.16
N ILE A 281 1.30 -5.35 -17.99
CA ILE A 281 1.44 -6.02 -16.70
C ILE A 281 0.11 -5.86 -15.96
N SER A 282 -0.29 -6.89 -15.24
CA SER A 282 -1.50 -6.85 -14.40
C SER A 282 -1.19 -7.26 -12.97
N ILE A 283 -2.00 -6.75 -12.04
CA ILE A 283 -2.00 -7.14 -10.64
C ILE A 283 -3.39 -7.53 -10.19
N SER A 284 -3.45 -8.55 -9.35
CA SER A 284 -4.67 -8.99 -8.70
C SER A 284 -4.40 -9.54 -7.31
N LEU A 285 -5.36 -9.35 -6.41
CA LEU A 285 -5.35 -9.98 -5.09
C LEU A 285 -5.64 -11.47 -5.26
N TYR A 286 -4.63 -12.29 -5.01
CA TYR A 286 -4.64 -13.71 -5.35
C TYR A 286 -5.14 -14.56 -4.19
N MET A 287 -4.60 -14.36 -2.99
CA MET A 287 -4.94 -15.16 -1.82
C MET A 287 -5.04 -14.31 -0.55
N GLY A 288 -6.01 -14.62 0.31
CA GLY A 288 -6.11 -14.06 1.67
C GLY A 288 -7.54 -14.01 2.20
N LYS A 289 -7.74 -13.36 3.35
CA LYS A 289 -9.07 -13.18 3.94
C LYS A 289 -9.98 -12.36 3.01
N LYS A 290 -11.27 -12.75 2.92
CA LYS A 290 -12.26 -12.03 2.12
C LYS A 290 -12.67 -10.72 2.80
N THR A 291 -12.54 -9.61 2.07
CA THR A 291 -12.99 -8.27 2.48
C THR A 291 -14.17 -7.82 1.62
N LYS A 292 -15.10 -7.06 2.21
CA LYS A 292 -16.28 -6.56 1.49
C LYS A 292 -15.83 -5.70 0.28
N GLY A 293 -16.40 -5.99 -0.89
CA GLY A 293 -16.09 -5.27 -2.13
C GLY A 293 -14.78 -5.67 -2.80
N THR A 294 -14.00 -6.58 -2.20
CA THR A 294 -12.71 -7.01 -2.72
C THR A 294 -12.81 -8.41 -3.33
N LYS A 295 -12.35 -8.57 -4.57
CA LYS A 295 -12.27 -9.87 -5.24
C LYS A 295 -10.90 -10.50 -4.94
N VAL A 296 -10.92 -11.65 -4.28
CA VAL A 296 -9.75 -12.50 -4.02
C VAL A 296 -10.01 -13.86 -4.66
N GLU A 297 -9.04 -14.42 -5.36
CA GLU A 297 -9.19 -15.70 -6.08
C GLU A 297 -9.27 -16.89 -5.11
N TYR A 298 -8.36 -16.95 -4.15
CA TYR A 298 -8.29 -17.99 -3.12
C TYR A 298 -8.56 -17.38 -1.74
N VAL A 299 -9.79 -17.56 -1.25
CA VAL A 299 -10.16 -17.11 0.10
C VAL A 299 -9.59 -18.06 1.14
N VAL A 300 -8.95 -17.50 2.17
CA VAL A 300 -8.39 -18.24 3.31
C VAL A 300 -9.24 -18.01 4.55
N ASN A 301 -9.64 -19.09 5.24
CA ASN A 301 -10.37 -19.03 6.51
C ASN A 301 -9.76 -19.97 7.56
N LYS A 302 -10.10 -19.71 8.83
CA LYS A 302 -9.73 -20.59 9.97
C LYS A 302 -10.42 -21.96 9.91
N SER A 303 -11.58 -22.04 9.27
CA SER A 303 -12.41 -23.23 9.19
C SER A 303 -12.24 -24.02 7.89
N ASP A 304 -11.24 -23.70 7.07
CA ASP A 304 -10.97 -24.45 5.84
C ASP A 304 -10.55 -25.89 6.18
N ASN A 305 -11.11 -26.86 5.46
CA ASN A 305 -10.70 -28.27 5.60
C ASN A 305 -9.43 -28.57 4.79
N ILE A 306 -8.83 -29.74 5.02
CA ILE A 306 -7.56 -30.14 4.40
C ILE A 306 -7.57 -30.02 2.87
N ASP A 307 -8.65 -30.41 2.20
CA ASP A 307 -8.76 -30.33 0.73
C ASP A 307 -8.68 -28.87 0.22
N ILE A 308 -9.26 -27.92 0.96
CA ILE A 308 -9.17 -26.49 0.65
C ILE A 308 -7.74 -25.99 0.91
N ILE A 309 -7.12 -26.41 2.01
CA ILE A 309 -5.72 -26.08 2.32
C ILE A 309 -4.79 -26.57 1.21
N ASP A 310 -4.99 -27.81 0.73
CA ASP A 310 -4.22 -28.43 -0.34
C ASP A 310 -4.38 -27.66 -1.66
N LYS A 311 -5.61 -27.29 -2.03
CA LYS A 311 -5.86 -26.45 -3.22
C LYS A 311 -5.17 -25.09 -3.14
N GLN A 312 -5.15 -24.46 -1.97
CA GLN A 312 -4.46 -23.18 -1.78
C GLN A 312 -2.93 -23.36 -1.89
N TRP A 313 -2.38 -24.46 -1.35
CA TRP A 313 -0.97 -24.79 -1.52
C TRP A 313 -0.60 -24.99 -2.99
N ASP A 314 -1.37 -25.81 -3.71
CA ASP A 314 -1.16 -26.07 -5.13
C ASP A 314 -1.28 -24.80 -5.97
N ALA A 315 -2.16 -23.87 -5.59
CA ALA A 315 -2.28 -22.56 -6.22
C ALA A 315 -0.99 -21.74 -6.11
N ILE A 316 -0.35 -21.69 -4.93
CA ILE A 316 0.94 -21.01 -4.75
C ILE A 316 2.02 -21.66 -5.61
N LYS A 317 2.16 -22.99 -5.56
CA LYS A 317 3.15 -23.72 -6.38
C LYS A 317 2.98 -23.39 -7.85
N THR A 318 1.75 -23.48 -8.34
CA THR A 318 1.40 -23.17 -9.74
C THR A 318 1.80 -21.76 -10.14
N GLN A 319 1.68 -20.75 -9.27
CA GLN A 319 2.12 -19.39 -9.62
C GLN A 319 3.63 -19.20 -9.50
N ILE A 320 4.32 -19.86 -8.56
CA ILE A 320 5.79 -19.78 -8.44
C ILE A 320 6.48 -20.44 -9.64
N ASP A 321 5.93 -21.55 -10.16
CA ASP A 321 6.48 -22.26 -11.32
C ASP A 321 6.31 -21.48 -12.65
N ARG A 322 5.57 -20.38 -12.65
CA ARG A 322 5.35 -19.55 -13.82
C ARG A 322 6.45 -18.49 -13.98
N SER A 323 7.12 -18.51 -15.12
CA SER A 323 8.15 -17.51 -15.45
C SER A 323 7.61 -16.11 -15.76
N ASP A 324 6.29 -15.96 -15.95
CA ASP A 324 5.58 -14.73 -16.28
C ASP A 324 4.74 -14.19 -15.11
N THR A 325 4.87 -14.79 -13.93
CA THR A 325 4.18 -14.38 -12.71
C THR A 325 5.18 -14.17 -11.58
N VAL A 326 4.91 -13.17 -10.77
CA VAL A 326 5.56 -12.95 -9.47
C VAL A 326 4.50 -12.87 -8.38
N LEU A 327 4.78 -13.47 -7.23
CA LEU A 327 3.93 -13.37 -6.04
C LEU A 327 4.50 -12.35 -5.06
N VAL A 328 3.69 -11.36 -4.70
CA VAL A 328 3.98 -10.38 -3.65
C VAL A 328 3.17 -10.76 -2.41
N PHE A 329 3.84 -11.02 -1.30
CA PHE A 329 3.23 -11.34 -0.02
C PHE A 329 3.25 -10.12 0.90
N HIS A 330 2.05 -9.63 1.25
CA HIS A 330 1.86 -8.65 2.31
C HIS A 330 1.74 -9.39 3.65
N LEU A 331 2.82 -9.32 4.43
CA LEU A 331 2.91 -9.83 5.79
C LEU A 331 2.90 -8.68 6.80
N THR A 332 3.05 -8.98 8.09
CA THR A 332 2.92 -7.99 9.17
C THR A 332 3.87 -6.79 8.99
N ASN A 333 3.31 -5.64 8.62
CA ASN A 333 4.01 -4.38 8.35
C ASN A 333 5.09 -4.47 7.26
N HIS A 334 4.97 -5.42 6.33
CA HIS A 334 6.01 -5.66 5.34
C HIS A 334 5.48 -6.29 4.04
N TYR A 335 6.04 -5.89 2.91
CA TYR A 335 5.82 -6.56 1.63
C TYR A 335 7.10 -7.26 1.19
N ALA A 336 6.99 -8.50 0.73
CA ALA A 336 8.11 -9.29 0.23
C ALA A 336 7.70 -10.16 -0.96
N LEU A 337 8.65 -10.63 -1.75
CA LEU A 337 8.39 -11.65 -2.78
C LEU A 337 8.29 -13.05 -2.17
N LEU A 338 7.56 -13.94 -2.85
CA LEU A 338 7.73 -15.39 -2.67
C LEU A 338 8.66 -15.90 -3.76
N PHE A 339 9.82 -16.41 -3.35
CA PHE A 339 10.92 -16.77 -4.24
C PHE A 339 10.89 -18.23 -4.68
N ALA A 340 10.47 -19.10 -3.76
CA ALA A 340 10.48 -20.54 -3.95
C ALA A 340 9.43 -21.22 -3.05
N TYR A 341 9.11 -22.46 -3.37
CA TYR A 341 8.42 -23.38 -2.47
C TYR A 341 9.21 -24.66 -2.33
N ARG A 342 8.96 -25.37 -1.22
CA ARG A 342 9.38 -26.75 -1.04
C ARG A 342 8.35 -27.51 -0.23
N GLU A 343 8.22 -28.79 -0.53
CA GLU A 343 7.43 -29.73 0.26
C GLU A 343 8.09 -31.10 0.31
N TRP A 344 7.98 -31.75 1.46
CA TRP A 344 8.51 -33.09 1.67
C TRP A 344 7.74 -33.82 2.77
N ILE A 345 7.93 -35.14 2.84
CA ILE A 345 7.38 -35.96 3.91
C ILE A 345 8.52 -36.39 4.82
N LEU A 346 8.38 -36.12 6.12
CA LEU A 346 9.32 -36.54 7.16
C LEU A 346 8.54 -37.20 8.29
N ASN A 347 8.86 -38.46 8.60
CA ASN A 347 8.18 -39.24 9.64
C ASN A 347 6.64 -39.31 9.49
N GLY A 348 6.14 -39.27 8.25
CA GLY A 348 4.71 -39.27 7.95
C GLY A 348 4.04 -37.88 8.01
N GLU A 349 4.77 -36.83 8.41
CA GLU A 349 4.29 -35.46 8.42
C GLU A 349 4.61 -34.76 7.09
N HIS A 350 3.62 -34.04 6.54
CA HIS A 350 3.78 -33.27 5.30
C HIS A 350 4.24 -31.86 5.64
N HIS A 351 5.48 -31.54 5.31
CA HIS A 351 6.04 -30.20 5.45
C HIS A 351 5.86 -29.42 4.16
N ARG A 352 5.40 -28.17 4.27
CA ARG A 352 5.17 -27.25 3.15
C ARG A 352 5.66 -25.88 3.56
N GLU A 353 6.57 -25.32 2.79
CA GLU A 353 7.21 -24.05 3.12
C GLU A 353 7.41 -23.18 1.88
N VAL A 354 7.34 -21.86 2.07
CA VAL A 354 7.70 -20.87 1.06
C VAL A 354 8.92 -20.08 1.51
N LEU A 355 9.76 -19.69 0.55
CA LEU A 355 10.90 -18.83 0.77
C LEU A 355 10.49 -17.37 0.53
N THR A 356 10.75 -16.52 1.52
CA THR A 356 10.42 -15.10 1.49
C THR A 356 11.46 -14.28 2.27
N ALA A 357 11.22 -12.98 2.41
CA ALA A 357 11.97 -12.08 3.28
C ALA A 357 11.08 -11.69 4.47
N ARG A 358 11.56 -11.88 5.71
CA ARG A 358 10.90 -11.33 6.92
C ARG A 358 11.36 -9.91 7.22
N ARG A 359 12.55 -9.55 6.74
CA ARG A 359 13.23 -8.28 6.94
C ARG A 359 14.02 -7.99 5.67
N GLY A 360 14.17 -6.71 5.33
CA GLY A 360 14.76 -6.30 4.05
C GLY A 360 14.02 -6.92 2.86
N GLN A 361 14.70 -7.21 1.76
CA GLN A 361 14.11 -7.92 0.62
C GLN A 361 14.86 -9.20 0.24
N ARG A 362 15.96 -9.50 0.94
CA ARG A 362 16.77 -10.67 0.65
C ARG A 362 16.03 -11.99 0.99
N PRO A 363 16.00 -13.00 0.09
CA PRO A 363 15.35 -14.28 0.35
C PRO A 363 16.11 -15.08 1.40
N THR A 364 15.66 -15.00 2.65
CA THR A 364 16.41 -15.55 3.81
C THR A 364 15.55 -16.42 4.73
N ALA A 365 14.23 -16.41 4.57
CA ALA A 365 13.33 -17.06 5.51
C ALA A 365 12.44 -18.09 4.79
N TRP A 366 12.60 -19.37 5.17
CA TRP A 366 11.58 -20.38 4.94
C TRP A 366 10.52 -20.26 6.03
N ILE A 367 9.26 -20.12 5.61
CA ILE A 367 8.11 -20.06 6.53
C ILE A 367 7.12 -21.15 6.16
N SER A 368 6.51 -21.76 7.17
CA SER A 368 5.54 -22.84 6.94
C SER A 368 4.29 -22.31 6.25
N PHE A 369 3.65 -23.14 5.42
CA PHE A 369 2.39 -22.75 4.78
C PHE A 369 1.27 -22.50 5.81
N HIS A 370 1.33 -23.17 6.96
CA HIS A 370 0.44 -22.86 8.09
C HIS A 370 0.63 -21.42 8.58
N GLU A 371 1.87 -21.00 8.79
CA GLU A 371 2.18 -19.61 9.18
C GLU A 371 1.75 -18.60 8.11
N VAL A 372 1.96 -18.89 6.82
CA VAL A 372 1.45 -18.03 5.72
C VAL A 372 -0.05 -17.80 5.87
N ARG A 373 -0.81 -18.86 6.14
CA ARG A 373 -2.27 -18.76 6.34
C ARG A 373 -2.61 -17.96 7.58
N ASP A 374 -1.94 -18.19 8.70
CA ASP A 374 -2.19 -17.46 9.95
C ASP A 374 -1.99 -15.96 9.76
N ILE A 375 -0.93 -15.56 9.05
CA ILE A 375 -0.71 -14.16 8.65
C ILE A 375 -1.89 -13.67 7.81
N LEU A 376 -2.24 -14.35 6.72
CA LEU A 376 -3.33 -13.94 5.82
C LEU A 376 -4.71 -13.85 6.49
N ILE A 377 -4.94 -14.62 7.55
CA ILE A 377 -6.17 -14.62 8.35
C ILE A 377 -6.15 -13.49 9.39
N GLY A 378 -4.96 -13.16 9.91
CA GLY A 378 -4.76 -12.25 11.03
C GLY A 378 -5.30 -10.85 10.78
N TRP A 379 -5.18 -10.33 9.57
CA TRP A 379 -5.74 -9.05 9.19
C TRP A 379 -6.21 -9.03 7.74
N GLU A 380 -7.24 -8.23 7.47
CA GLU A 380 -7.92 -8.22 6.19
C GLU A 380 -7.15 -7.49 5.07
N GLY A 381 -6.13 -6.69 5.40
CA GLY A 381 -5.21 -6.13 4.41
C GLY A 381 -4.07 -7.09 4.02
N TYR A 382 -3.80 -8.15 4.80
CA TYR A 382 -2.79 -9.15 4.42
C TYR A 382 -3.30 -10.00 3.25
N LYS A 383 -2.50 -10.01 2.18
CA LYS A 383 -2.82 -10.62 0.89
C LYS A 383 -1.54 -11.15 0.24
N ILE A 384 -1.66 -12.24 -0.51
CA ILE A 384 -0.74 -12.55 -1.60
C ILE A 384 -1.35 -11.94 -2.86
N MET A 385 -0.57 -11.16 -3.58
CA MET A 385 -0.93 -10.56 -4.87
C MET A 385 -0.13 -11.25 -5.97
N THR A 386 -0.75 -11.48 -7.12
CA THR A 386 -0.04 -11.90 -8.33
C THR A 386 0.22 -10.68 -9.20
N ILE A 387 1.46 -10.50 -9.63
CA ILE A 387 1.82 -9.59 -10.70
C ILE A 387 2.17 -10.44 -11.92
N LYS A 388 1.46 -10.26 -13.03
CA LYS A 388 1.57 -11.11 -14.22
C LYS A 388 1.89 -10.28 -15.44
N ARG A 389 2.84 -10.76 -16.25
CA ARG A 389 3.09 -10.25 -17.60
C ARG A 389 1.99 -10.77 -18.53
N ILE A 390 1.19 -9.87 -19.09
CA ILE A 390 0.23 -10.18 -20.13
C ILE A 390 0.99 -10.12 -21.46
N VAL A 391 1.16 -11.30 -22.06
CA VAL A 391 1.75 -11.44 -23.39
C VAL A 391 0.68 -11.06 -24.41
N SER A 392 0.99 -10.14 -25.34
CA SER A 392 0.05 -9.79 -26.41
C SER A 392 -0.16 -10.98 -27.35
N GLU A 393 -1.33 -11.08 -27.99
CA GLU A 393 -1.58 -12.15 -28.98
C GLU A 393 -0.54 -12.14 -30.11
N GLU A 394 -0.02 -10.96 -30.45
CA GLU A 394 1.03 -10.77 -31.43
C GLU A 394 2.39 -11.31 -30.94
N GLU A 395 2.76 -11.06 -29.69
CA GLU A 395 3.97 -11.64 -29.09
C GLU A 395 3.85 -13.17 -29.00
N VAL A 396 2.66 -13.70 -28.65
CA VAL A 396 2.39 -15.14 -28.71
C VAL A 396 2.56 -15.67 -30.13
N ARG A 397 2.07 -14.95 -31.15
CA ARG A 397 2.19 -15.35 -32.56
C ARG A 397 3.65 -15.34 -33.03
N ASN A 398 4.41 -14.31 -32.69
CA ASN A 398 5.82 -14.19 -33.06
C ASN A 398 6.69 -15.24 -32.36
N ASN A 399 6.43 -15.53 -31.09
CA ASN A 399 7.11 -16.59 -30.35
C ASN A 399 6.81 -17.98 -30.92
N LYS A 400 5.61 -18.21 -31.46
CA LYS A 400 5.31 -19.47 -32.18
C LYS A 400 6.07 -19.58 -33.49
N LEU A 401 6.22 -18.48 -34.22
CA LEU A 401 6.95 -18.46 -35.50
C LEU A 401 8.46 -18.65 -35.32
N ASN A 402 9.05 -18.12 -34.24
CA ASN A 402 10.49 -18.26 -33.96
C ASN A 402 10.89 -19.63 -33.39
N ASN A 403 9.92 -20.43 -32.91
CA ASN A 403 10.15 -21.77 -32.36
C ASN A 403 9.81 -22.90 -33.37
N LEU A 404 9.39 -22.54 -34.59
CA LEU A 404 9.22 -23.42 -35.74
C LEU A 404 10.42 -23.25 -36.66
#